data_AF-A0A7Y0XD02-F1
#
_entry.id   AF-A0A7Y0XD02-F1
#
_cell.length_a   1.000
_cell.length_b   1.000
_cell.length_c   1.000
_cell.angle_alpha   90.00
_cell.angle_beta   90.00
_cell.angle_gamma   90.00
#
_symmetry.space_group_name_H-M   'P 1'
#
loop_
_entity.id
_entity.type
_entity.pdbx_description
1 polymer ?
#
loop_
_entity_poly.entity_id
_entity_poly.type
_entity_poly.pdbx_seq_one_letter_code
_entity_poly.pdbx_strand_id
1 'polypeptide(L)'
;AIIGIIRYYTREAGVRNLEREISKICRKAVKNILLDKDIKSVTVTMDNLKEYLGVQRFDYGKADESNRIGHVTGLAWTEVGGD
;
A
#
# COMPACT_ATOMS: atom_id res chain seq x y z
N ALA A 1 -5.79 3.39 -7.83
CA ALA A 1 -5.02 2.25 -7.31
C ALA A 1 -3.68 2.68 -6.70
N ILE A 2 -2.77 3.33 -7.45
CA ILE A 2 -1.41 3.68 -6.99
C ILE A 2 -1.39 4.45 -5.66
N ILE A 3 -2.23 5.48 -5.52
CA ILE A 3 -2.37 6.24 -4.25
C ILE A 3 -2.72 5.33 -3.07
N GLY A 4 -3.56 4.30 -3.29
CA GLY A 4 -3.92 3.35 -2.25
C GLY A 4 -2.74 2.47 -1.83
N ILE A 5 -1.90 2.06 -2.79
CA ILE A 5 -0.65 1.32 -2.49
C ILE A 5 0.26 2.18 -1.61
N ILE A 6 0.45 3.44 -2.01
CA ILE A 6 1.31 4.38 -1.30
C ILE A 6 0.83 4.60 0.15
N ARG A 7 -0.49 4.82 0.33
CA ARG A 7 -1.06 5.15 1.64
C ARG A 7 -1.20 3.97 2.59
N TYR A 8 -1.59 2.80 2.09
CA TYR A 8 -2.03 1.69 2.94
C TYR A 8 -1.10 0.48 2.92
N TYR A 9 -0.14 0.42 2.00
CA TYR A 9 0.72 -0.75 1.79
C TYR A 9 2.23 -0.43 1.78
N THR A 10 2.61 0.84 1.80
CA THR A 10 4.02 1.28 1.90
C THR A 10 4.17 2.36 2.95
N ARG A 11 5.32 2.38 3.65
CA ARG A 11 5.69 3.46 4.57
C ARG A 11 7.21 3.58 4.58
N GLU A 12 7.72 4.37 3.64
CA GLU A 12 9.14 4.62 3.42
C GLU A 12 9.32 5.94 2.68
N ALA A 13 10.50 6.55 2.78
CA ALA A 13 10.85 7.74 2.00
C ALA A 13 11.19 7.42 0.53
N GLY A 14 11.61 6.17 0.25
CA GLY A 14 11.94 5.69 -1.08
C GLY A 14 10.76 5.07 -1.83
N VAL A 15 11.08 4.22 -2.82
CA VAL A 15 10.08 3.54 -3.66
C VAL A 15 10.30 2.01 -3.77
N ARG A 16 11.18 1.46 -2.95
CA ARG A 16 11.55 0.03 -2.97
C ARG A 16 10.37 -0.87 -2.62
N ASN A 17 9.61 -0.54 -1.57
CA ASN A 17 8.40 -1.26 -1.22
C ASN A 17 7.28 -1.01 -2.23
N LEU A 18 7.17 0.18 -2.80
CA LEU A 18 6.20 0.46 -3.87
C LEU A 18 6.43 -0.46 -5.08
N GLU A 19 7.68 -0.57 -5.54
CA GLU A 19 8.08 -1.48 -6.61
C GLU A 19 7.74 -2.95 -6.27
N ARG A 20 8.03 -3.39 -5.04
CA ARG A 20 7.72 -4.76 -4.58
C ARG A 20 6.23 -5.05 -4.60
N GLU A 21 5.38 -4.12 -4.15
CA GLU A 21 3.93 -4.32 -4.16
C GLU A 21 3.37 -4.31 -5.59
N ILE A 22 3.85 -3.44 -6.49
CA ILE A 22 3.48 -3.48 -7.92
C ILE A 22 3.89 -4.82 -8.55
N SER A 23 5.10 -5.31 -8.27
CA SER A 23 5.60 -6.59 -8.75
C SER A 23 4.72 -7.77 -8.28
N LYS A 24 4.20 -7.73 -7.04
CA LYS A 24 3.24 -8.72 -6.54
C LYS A 24 1.92 -8.70 -7.30
N ILE A 25 1.38 -7.50 -7.57
CA ILE A 25 0.15 -7.33 -8.36
C ILE A 25 0.34 -7.93 -9.75
N CYS A 26 1.42 -7.59 -10.44
CA CYS A 26 1.71 -8.11 -11.78
C CYS A 26 1.77 -9.65 -11.80
N ARG A 27 2.51 -10.26 -10.85
CA ARG A 27 2.57 -11.74 -10.75
C ARG A 27 1.19 -12.37 -10.55
N LYS A 28 0.34 -11.75 -9.74
CA LYS A 28 -1.00 -12.27 -9.44
C LYS A 28 -1.98 -12.06 -10.60
N ALA A 29 -1.88 -10.93 -11.32
CA ALA A 29 -2.62 -10.71 -12.55
C ALA A 29 -2.28 -11.75 -13.62
N VAL A 30 -0.98 -12.03 -13.84
CA VAL A 30 -0.54 -13.08 -14.77
C VAL A 30 -1.08 -14.45 -14.38
N LYS A 31 -1.01 -14.80 -13.08
CA LYS A 31 -1.59 -16.05 -12.58
C LYS A 31 -3.09 -16.15 -12.88
N ASN A 32 -3.84 -15.08 -12.69
CA ASN A 32 -5.30 -15.08 -12.92
C ASN A 32 -5.63 -15.26 -14.41
N ILE A 33 -4.94 -14.54 -15.31
CA ILE A 33 -5.10 -14.69 -16.77
C ILE A 33 -4.75 -16.12 -17.24
N LEU A 34 -3.76 -16.74 -16.61
CA LEU A 34 -3.34 -18.10 -16.96
C LEU A 34 -4.35 -19.16 -16.50
N LEU A 35 -4.98 -18.96 -15.34
CA LEU A 35 -5.97 -19.89 -14.78
C LEU A 35 -7.35 -19.75 -15.44
N ASP A 36 -7.73 -18.54 -15.85
CA ASP A 36 -9.01 -18.26 -16.47
C ASP A 36 -8.80 -17.61 -17.86
N LYS A 37 -9.07 -18.38 -18.90
CA LYS A 37 -8.86 -17.98 -20.30
C LYS A 37 -9.87 -16.95 -20.79
N ASP A 38 -10.96 -16.72 -20.08
CA ASP A 38 -11.96 -15.70 -20.43
C ASP A 38 -11.50 -14.30 -20.01
N ILE A 39 -10.52 -14.21 -19.10
CA ILE A 39 -9.94 -12.94 -18.66
C ILE A 39 -8.91 -12.45 -19.70
N LYS A 40 -9.34 -11.51 -20.54
CA LYS A 40 -8.47 -10.87 -21.54
C LYS A 40 -7.61 -9.73 -20.98
N SER A 41 -8.08 -9.06 -19.94
CA SER A 41 -7.37 -7.95 -19.30
C SER A 41 -7.70 -7.85 -17.83
N VAL A 42 -6.75 -7.35 -17.05
CA VAL A 42 -6.91 -7.14 -15.60
C VAL A 42 -6.77 -5.66 -15.30
N THR A 43 -7.82 -5.06 -14.75
CA THR A 43 -7.81 -3.66 -14.31
C THR A 43 -7.77 -3.61 -12.79
N VAL A 44 -6.74 -2.98 -12.23
CA VAL A 44 -6.57 -2.83 -10.78
C VAL A 44 -7.07 -1.45 -10.36
N THR A 45 -8.12 -1.43 -9.54
CA THR A 45 -8.74 -0.24 -8.97
C THR A 45 -8.38 -0.11 -7.49
N MET A 46 -8.93 0.89 -6.79
CA MET A 46 -8.70 1.00 -5.35
C MET A 46 -9.49 -0.05 -4.57
N ASP A 47 -10.70 -0.39 -5.02
CA ASP A 47 -11.62 -1.29 -4.32
C ASP A 47 -11.18 -2.76 -4.39
N ASN A 48 -10.61 -3.16 -5.53
CA ASN A 48 -10.10 -4.53 -5.72
C ASN A 48 -8.64 -4.70 -5.28
N LEU A 49 -7.97 -3.64 -4.80
CA LEU A 49 -6.56 -3.70 -4.40
C LEU A 49 -6.31 -4.76 -3.31
N LYS A 50 -7.29 -4.94 -2.41
CA LYS A 50 -7.28 -5.96 -1.36
C LYS A 50 -7.18 -7.38 -1.88
N GLU A 51 -7.73 -7.65 -3.07
CA GLU A 51 -7.70 -8.98 -3.69
C GLU A 51 -6.28 -9.31 -4.14
N TYR A 52 -5.48 -8.31 -4.49
CA TYR A 52 -4.11 -8.50 -4.92
C TYR A 52 -3.12 -8.49 -3.75
N LEU A 53 -3.21 -7.48 -2.88
CA LEU A 53 -2.23 -7.21 -1.82
C LEU A 53 -2.63 -7.71 -0.42
N GLY A 54 -3.87 -8.15 -0.25
CA GLY A 54 -4.44 -8.53 1.04
C GLY A 54 -5.00 -7.33 1.81
N VAL A 55 -5.21 -7.52 3.12
CA VAL A 55 -5.68 -6.45 4.03
C VAL A 55 -4.70 -5.28 4.06
N GLN A 56 -5.22 -4.07 4.28
CA GLN A 56 -4.42 -2.85 4.44
C GLN A 56 -3.47 -3.01 5.63
N ARG A 57 -2.20 -2.61 5.47
CA ARG A 57 -1.14 -2.79 6.49
C ARG A 57 -0.90 -1.55 7.32
N PHE A 58 -1.19 -0.38 6.75
CA PHE A 58 -0.99 0.91 7.39
C PHE A 58 -2.29 1.69 7.39
N ASP A 59 -2.56 2.38 8.50
CA ASP A 59 -3.61 3.38 8.55
C ASP A 59 -3.05 4.71 8.05
N TYR A 60 -3.78 5.34 7.13
CA TYR A 60 -3.48 6.68 6.64
C TYR A 60 -4.50 7.66 7.20
N GLY A 61 -4.02 8.75 7.81
CA GLY A 61 -4.89 9.78 8.40
C GLY A 61 -5.48 9.43 9.77
N LYS A 62 -5.02 8.35 10.42
CA LYS A 62 -5.43 7.97 11.80
C LYS A 62 -4.40 8.28 12.88
N ALA A 63 -3.32 8.99 12.54
CA ALA A 63 -2.59 9.69 13.59
C ALA A 63 -3.59 10.70 14.18
N ASP A 64 -4.04 10.43 15.41
CA ASP A 64 -4.89 11.31 16.22
C ASP A 64 -6.42 11.29 15.96
N GLU A 65 -7.06 10.11 15.83
CA GLU A 65 -8.55 10.07 15.95
C GLU A 65 -9.03 10.49 17.36
N SER A 66 -8.18 10.39 18.40
CA SER A 66 -8.50 10.83 19.75
C SER A 66 -7.27 11.38 20.49
N ASN A 67 -7.35 12.61 21.00
CA ASN A 67 -6.33 13.19 21.87
C ASN A 67 -6.15 12.33 23.13
N ARG A 68 -4.90 11.94 23.43
CA ARG A 68 -4.56 11.24 24.67
C ARG A 68 -3.73 12.16 25.57
N ILE A 69 -4.12 12.27 26.83
CA ILE A 69 -3.37 13.06 27.81
C ILE A 69 -1.96 12.47 27.93
N GLY A 70 -0.94 13.30 27.69
CA GLY A 70 0.47 12.89 27.77
C GLY A 70 1.10 12.41 26.46
N HIS A 71 0.38 12.38 25.34
CA HIS A 71 0.96 12.14 24.01
C HIS A 71 1.15 13.45 23.24
N VAL A 72 2.28 13.57 22.53
CA VAL A 72 2.56 14.67 21.61
C VAL A 72 3.12 14.13 20.30
N THR A 73 2.70 14.70 19.18
CA THR A 73 3.22 14.35 17.85
C THR A 73 4.44 15.23 17.57
N GLY A 74 5.63 14.62 17.51
CA GLY A 74 6.89 15.28 17.16
C GLY A 74 7.38 14.85 15.79
N LEU A 75 8.24 15.67 15.16
CA LEU A 75 8.94 15.32 13.92
C LEU A 75 10.38 14.96 14.27
N ALA A 76 10.87 13.83 13.77
CA ALA A 76 12.25 13.41 13.96
C ALA A 76 13.01 13.48 12.63
N TRP A 77 14.24 13.99 12.67
CA TRP A 77 15.19 13.87 11.56
C TRP A 77 16.13 12.70 11.81
N THR A 78 16.26 11.81 10.81
CA THR A 78 17.28 10.76 10.79
C THR A 78 18.05 10.82 9.48
N GLU A 79 19.26 10.23 9.45
CA GLU A 79 20.13 10.21 8.27
C GLU A 79 19.50 9.52 7.06
N VAL A 80 18.52 8.63 7.28
CA VAL A 80 17.84 7.85 6.23
C VAL A 80 16.43 8.37 5.89
N GLY A 81 16.00 9.48 6.49
CA GLY A 81 14.69 10.09 6.27
C GLY A 81 14.06 10.66 7.55
N GLY A 82 13.05 11.50 7.41
CA GLY A 82 12.24 11.93 8.55
C GLY A 82 11.17 10.89 8.90
N ASP A 83 10.83 10.80 10.18
CA ASP A 83 9.68 10.03 10.70
C ASP A 83 8.75 10.95 11.49
#